data_AF-A0A968IMJ1-F1
#
_entry.id   AF-A0A968IMJ1-F1
#
_cell.length_a   1.000
_cell.length_b   1.000
_cell.length_c   1.000
_cell.angle_alpha   90.00
_cell.angle_beta   90.00
_cell.angle_gamma   90.00
#
_symmetry.space_group_name_H-M   'P 1'
#
loop_
_entity.id
_entity.type
_entity.pdbx_description
1 polymer ?
#
loop_
_entity_poly.entity_id
_entity_poly.type
_entity_poly.pdbx_seq_one_letter_code
_entity_poly.pdbx_strand_id
1 'polypeptide(L)'
;MTKIFVSYALQDREFVQELGAALSQQQWDVCIDWQDNSPHLDWQTLKANIETADKVVFVISSDAIASQTCCHTIAHAVHAHRPLISIVVRKDFDPDRLYPTLRAHQWLLVQDQTGVQGVARSLVQMVEADLHPMIASDQSEVEGQTISESEVDYSPIDRHQKNRPLTNAVLATLVSSLAITIGLGAFALRQYQTLEQNYRTAKVNEIQALNTAANALMQSDQNLDARLSAAKAASLIQSAAWVNVETQDRVRLTVQKMQKVTSDAKQKESTKLLDYDRSIAGICDQLNNHLLNHPKTLEEITVCQTPILLSQASSMLIARGEELAKSGDVNAAIVQFQQAKKWNAQLALNPKTTAQKLADRGEGKRLIAEGEKLAQADNIEGAIAKFQTAQKLGTDLNIDPRLKAQQLAATALIHTGEESARKGDIQTAIAHFNRAKLLAPTLKVSARSWNTLCWFGSLHQQATDVMDACEKAVAFSPTPEFANYQNSRGIARAIAGDRPGAITDLQASLSSTDNPQRKAQQQRWISILRKGDLPTNIDIQQLLNNK
;
A
#
# COMPACT_ATOMS: atom_id res chain seq x y z
N MET A 1 34.41 -30.66 -20.12
CA MET A 1 32.98 -30.56 -19.76
C MET A 1 32.71 -29.08 -19.59
N THR A 2 31.79 -28.49 -20.36
CA THR A 2 31.53 -27.04 -20.28
C THR A 2 30.87 -26.72 -18.95
N LYS A 3 31.51 -25.87 -18.15
CA LYS A 3 30.99 -25.42 -16.86
C LYS A 3 30.14 -24.16 -17.06
N ILE A 4 28.88 -24.22 -16.66
CA ILE A 4 27.97 -23.07 -16.74
C ILE A 4 27.52 -22.62 -15.37
N PHE A 5 27.41 -21.32 -15.17
CA PHE A 5 26.77 -20.73 -14.00
C PHE A 5 25.42 -20.16 -14.39
N VAL A 6 24.35 -20.55 -13.69
CA VAL A 6 22.99 -20.06 -13.97
C VAL A 6 22.60 -19.01 -12.93
N SER A 7 22.38 -17.77 -13.39
CA SER A 7 21.87 -16.66 -12.60
C SER A 7 20.37 -16.48 -12.82
N TYR A 8 19.58 -16.52 -11.75
CA TYR A 8 18.11 -16.53 -11.80
C TYR A 8 17.49 -15.90 -10.54
N ALA A 9 16.22 -15.48 -10.63
CA ALA A 9 15.44 -15.11 -9.44
C ALA A 9 14.88 -16.35 -8.75
N LEU A 10 14.67 -16.28 -7.43
CA LEU A 10 14.11 -17.39 -6.65
C LEU A 10 12.75 -17.87 -7.21
N GLN A 11 11.96 -16.95 -7.79
CA GLN A 11 10.67 -17.23 -8.41
C GLN A 11 10.78 -18.10 -9.67
N ASP A 12 11.94 -18.15 -10.32
CA ASP A 12 12.20 -18.95 -11.52
C ASP A 12 12.89 -20.29 -11.19
N ARG A 13 12.96 -20.66 -9.91
CA ARG A 13 13.67 -21.86 -9.42
C ARG A 13 13.21 -23.16 -10.09
N GLU A 14 11.91 -23.36 -10.24
CA GLU A 14 11.35 -24.58 -10.84
C GLU A 14 11.84 -24.76 -12.28
N PHE A 15 11.75 -23.70 -13.09
CA PHE A 15 12.28 -23.68 -14.46
C PHE A 15 13.79 -23.95 -14.49
N VAL A 16 14.56 -23.33 -13.59
CA VAL A 16 16.03 -23.48 -13.55
C VAL A 16 16.45 -24.87 -13.10
N GLN A 17 15.70 -25.50 -12.21
CA GLN A 17 15.93 -26.89 -11.81
C GLN A 17 15.72 -27.84 -12.99
N GLU A 18 14.62 -27.67 -13.74
CA GLU A 18 14.37 -28.46 -14.94
C GLU A 18 15.43 -28.22 -16.02
N LEU A 19 15.84 -26.96 -16.22
CA LEU A 19 16.87 -26.60 -17.20
C LEU A 19 18.23 -27.19 -16.82
N GLY A 20 18.61 -27.11 -15.55
CA GLY A 20 19.83 -27.72 -15.03
C GLY A 20 19.87 -29.23 -15.22
N ALA A 21 18.75 -29.91 -14.95
CA ALA A 21 18.63 -31.35 -15.18
C ALA A 21 18.75 -31.69 -16.68
N ALA A 22 18.11 -30.93 -17.56
CA ALA A 22 18.18 -31.13 -19.01
C ALA A 22 19.59 -30.89 -19.58
N LEU A 23 20.31 -29.87 -19.10
CA LEU A 23 21.68 -29.58 -19.53
C LEU A 23 22.69 -30.59 -18.98
N SER A 24 22.48 -31.09 -17.76
CA SER A 24 23.32 -32.16 -17.19
C SER A 24 23.23 -33.46 -18.00
N GLN A 25 22.06 -33.78 -18.56
CA GLN A 25 21.89 -34.92 -19.49
C GLN A 25 22.72 -34.76 -20.78
N GLN A 26 23.07 -33.52 -21.16
CA GLN A 26 23.92 -33.19 -22.31
C GLN A 26 25.41 -33.07 -21.94
N GLN A 27 25.81 -33.63 -20.79
CA GLN A 27 27.19 -33.61 -20.29
C GLN A 27 27.74 -32.20 -20.00
N TRP A 28 26.90 -31.25 -19.57
CA TRP A 28 27.36 -29.95 -19.07
C TRP A 28 27.47 -29.93 -17.55
N ASP A 29 28.50 -29.27 -17.01
CA ASP A 29 28.68 -29.09 -15.56
C ASP A 29 27.90 -27.84 -15.13
N VAL A 30 26.69 -28.04 -14.62
CA VAL A 30 25.76 -26.94 -14.31
C VAL A 30 25.89 -26.53 -12.85
N CYS A 31 26.47 -25.35 -12.62
CA CYS A 31 26.50 -24.69 -11.32
C CYS A 31 25.24 -23.83 -11.15
N ILE A 32 24.31 -24.32 -10.34
CA ILE A 32 23.13 -23.59 -9.86
C ILE A 32 23.35 -23.35 -8.36
N ASP A 33 23.10 -22.13 -7.89
CA ASP A 33 23.07 -21.83 -6.45
C ASP A 33 21.97 -22.66 -5.77
N TRP A 34 22.35 -23.83 -5.23
CA TRP A 34 21.49 -24.72 -4.48
C TRP A 34 22.30 -25.48 -3.41
N GLN A 35 22.05 -25.18 -2.14
CA GLN A 35 22.19 -26.16 -1.05
C GLN A 35 21.24 -25.82 0.10
N ASP A 36 20.68 -26.89 0.68
CA ASP A 36 19.59 -26.92 1.64
C ASP A 36 19.66 -25.83 2.72
N ASN A 37 18.58 -25.04 2.80
CA ASN A 37 18.18 -24.22 3.96
C ASN A 37 19.04 -22.99 4.34
N SER A 38 19.87 -22.45 3.46
CA SER A 38 20.45 -21.10 3.62
C SER A 38 20.03 -20.18 2.48
N PRO A 39 19.42 -19.01 2.74
CA PRO A 39 18.73 -18.26 1.68
C PRO A 39 19.63 -17.54 0.69
N HIS A 40 20.95 -17.47 0.88
CA HIS A 40 21.88 -16.84 -0.09
C HIS A 40 23.27 -17.47 0.04
N LEU A 41 23.89 -17.91 -1.05
CA LEU A 41 25.35 -18.07 -1.09
C LEU A 41 25.99 -16.71 -0.78
N ASP A 42 27.05 -16.72 0.02
CA ASP A 42 27.83 -15.50 0.22
C ASP A 42 28.42 -15.01 -1.11
N TRP A 43 28.66 -13.70 -1.20
CA TRP A 43 29.16 -13.11 -2.44
C TRP A 43 30.49 -13.68 -2.91
N GLN A 44 31.38 -14.12 -2.00
CA GLN A 44 32.68 -14.67 -2.39
C GLN A 44 32.51 -16.02 -3.10
N THR A 45 31.58 -16.85 -2.61
CA THR A 45 31.28 -18.13 -3.24
C THR A 45 30.60 -17.96 -4.59
N LEU A 46 29.63 -17.04 -4.70
CA LEU A 46 29.02 -16.68 -5.99
C LEU A 46 30.04 -16.16 -6.99
N LYS A 47 30.93 -15.28 -6.53
CA LYS A 47 32.02 -14.71 -7.33
C LYS A 47 32.94 -15.81 -7.87
N ALA A 48 33.36 -16.75 -7.03
CA ALA A 48 34.20 -17.87 -7.44
C ALA A 48 33.49 -18.79 -8.47
N ASN A 49 32.20 -19.03 -8.30
CA ASN A 49 31.41 -19.82 -9.25
C ASN A 49 31.30 -19.13 -10.62
N ILE A 50 31.10 -17.81 -10.64
CA ILE A 50 31.08 -17.01 -11.89
C ILE A 50 32.47 -17.00 -12.54
N GLU A 51 33.53 -16.80 -11.76
CA GLU A 51 34.90 -16.72 -12.27
C GLU A 51 35.40 -18.07 -12.79
N THR A 52 34.90 -19.19 -12.29
CA THR A 52 35.29 -20.53 -12.76
C THR A 52 34.39 -21.09 -13.86
N ALA A 53 33.27 -20.44 -14.17
CA ALA A 53 32.37 -20.87 -15.24
C ALA A 53 32.93 -20.49 -16.62
N ASP A 54 32.78 -21.38 -17.59
CA ASP A 54 33.08 -21.12 -19.00
C ASP A 54 32.07 -20.13 -19.59
N LYS A 55 30.79 -20.22 -19.17
CA LYS A 55 29.70 -19.33 -19.59
C LYS A 55 28.74 -19.04 -18.44
N VAL A 56 28.10 -17.88 -18.49
CA VAL A 56 27.06 -17.46 -17.54
C VAL A 56 25.72 -17.39 -18.26
N VAL A 57 24.74 -18.16 -17.80
CA VAL A 57 23.36 -18.15 -18.31
C VAL A 57 22.51 -17.25 -17.41
N PHE A 58 21.90 -16.23 -17.98
CA PHE A 58 20.97 -15.35 -17.29
C PHE A 58 19.53 -15.67 -17.68
N VAL A 59 18.73 -16.01 -16.68
CA VAL A 59 17.30 -16.29 -16.83
C VAL A 59 16.53 -14.99 -16.63
N ILE A 60 15.97 -14.46 -17.72
CA ILE A 60 15.27 -13.19 -17.75
C ILE A 60 13.80 -13.38 -17.39
N SER A 61 13.40 -12.68 -16.32
CA SER A 61 12.04 -12.48 -15.84
C SER A 61 11.93 -11.11 -15.19
N SER A 62 10.70 -10.63 -14.96
CA SER A 62 10.45 -9.40 -14.17
C SER A 62 11.12 -9.43 -12.79
N ASP A 63 11.10 -10.59 -12.12
CA ASP A 63 11.70 -10.81 -10.81
C ASP A 63 13.25 -10.80 -10.87
N ALA A 64 13.83 -11.40 -11.91
CA ALA A 64 15.29 -11.45 -12.10
C ALA A 64 15.89 -10.06 -12.37
N ILE A 65 15.17 -9.22 -13.10
CA ILE A 65 15.59 -7.83 -13.38
C ILE A 65 15.46 -6.95 -12.14
N ALA A 66 14.48 -7.21 -11.27
CA ALA A 66 14.32 -6.49 -10.01
C ALA A 66 15.29 -6.97 -8.90
N SER A 67 15.94 -8.11 -9.08
CA SER A 67 16.81 -8.74 -8.08
C SER A 67 18.20 -8.09 -8.04
N GLN A 68 18.53 -7.46 -6.91
CA GLN A 68 19.85 -6.85 -6.69
C GLN A 68 20.99 -7.88 -6.79
N THR A 69 20.76 -9.11 -6.32
CA THR A 69 21.74 -10.20 -6.42
C THR A 69 21.98 -10.58 -7.88
N CYS A 70 20.94 -10.72 -8.69
CA CYS A 70 21.07 -10.97 -10.12
C CYS A 70 21.79 -9.81 -10.84
N CYS A 71 21.50 -8.58 -10.46
CA CYS A 71 22.23 -7.42 -10.99
C CYS A 71 23.73 -7.48 -10.66
N HIS A 72 24.09 -7.87 -9.43
CA HIS A 72 25.49 -8.02 -9.03
C HIS A 72 26.20 -9.18 -9.73
N THR A 73 25.56 -10.35 -9.88
CA THR A 73 26.16 -11.50 -10.57
C THR A 73 26.43 -11.21 -12.04
N ILE A 74 25.49 -10.55 -12.73
CA ILE A 74 25.65 -10.15 -14.13
C ILE A 74 26.71 -9.06 -14.27
N ALA A 75 26.70 -8.04 -13.42
CA ALA A 75 27.73 -7.00 -13.43
C ALA A 75 29.14 -7.61 -13.25
N HIS A 76 29.28 -8.58 -12.35
CA HIS A 76 30.54 -9.29 -12.13
C HIS A 76 30.92 -10.19 -13.30
N ALA A 77 29.96 -10.93 -13.89
CA ALA A 77 30.21 -11.73 -15.09
C ALA A 77 30.70 -10.88 -16.26
N VAL A 78 30.10 -9.71 -16.48
CA VAL A 78 30.55 -8.72 -17.48
C VAL A 78 31.97 -8.24 -17.16
N HIS A 79 32.25 -7.87 -15.90
CA HIS A 79 33.57 -7.42 -15.46
C HIS A 79 34.65 -8.51 -15.61
N ALA A 80 34.30 -9.77 -15.34
CA ALA A 80 35.18 -10.92 -15.48
C ALA A 80 35.29 -11.45 -16.92
N HIS A 81 34.71 -10.74 -17.90
CA HIS A 81 34.68 -11.13 -19.31
C HIS A 81 34.13 -12.55 -19.55
N ARG A 82 33.15 -12.97 -18.75
CA ARG A 82 32.49 -14.26 -18.91
C ARG A 82 31.38 -14.16 -19.96
N PRO A 83 31.37 -15.03 -21.00
CA PRO A 83 30.31 -15.01 -22.01
C PRO A 83 28.93 -15.15 -21.39
N LEU A 84 28.03 -14.23 -21.74
CA LEU A 84 26.66 -14.20 -21.24
C LEU A 84 25.68 -14.76 -22.26
N ILE A 85 24.79 -15.63 -21.80
CA ILE A 85 23.68 -16.16 -22.59
C ILE A 85 22.37 -15.78 -21.92
N SER A 86 21.45 -15.16 -22.66
CA SER A 86 20.15 -14.73 -22.14
C SER A 86 19.04 -15.69 -22.54
N ILE A 87 18.31 -16.22 -21.56
CA ILE A 87 17.10 -17.02 -21.76
C ILE A 87 15.90 -16.24 -21.24
N VAL A 88 14.94 -15.95 -22.10
CA VAL A 88 13.73 -15.22 -21.73
C VAL A 88 12.61 -16.20 -21.39
N VAL A 89 12.29 -16.32 -20.10
CA VAL A 89 11.27 -17.25 -19.57
C VAL A 89 9.89 -16.61 -19.51
N ARG A 90 9.83 -15.30 -19.21
CA ARG A 90 8.59 -14.51 -19.21
C ARG A 90 8.85 -13.19 -19.91
N LYS A 91 7.90 -12.71 -20.72
CA LYS A 91 7.96 -11.40 -21.41
C LYS A 91 7.40 -10.25 -20.57
N ASP A 92 7.31 -10.43 -19.26
CA ASP A 92 6.66 -9.53 -18.30
C ASP A 92 7.61 -8.45 -17.76
N PHE A 93 8.65 -8.08 -18.51
CA PHE A 93 9.67 -7.13 -18.07
C PHE A 93 9.89 -5.99 -19.06
N ASP A 94 10.37 -4.88 -18.53
CA ASP A 94 10.79 -3.71 -19.30
C ASP A 94 12.21 -3.93 -19.85
N PRO A 95 12.40 -4.06 -21.18
CA PRO A 95 13.71 -4.29 -21.78
C PRO A 95 14.73 -3.20 -21.47
N ASP A 96 14.30 -1.96 -21.19
CA ASP A 96 15.20 -0.86 -20.86
C ASP A 96 15.89 -1.02 -19.51
N ARG A 97 15.36 -1.89 -18.65
CA ARG A 97 15.96 -2.25 -17.36
C ARG A 97 17.00 -3.37 -17.46
N LEU A 98 17.16 -4.00 -18.63
CA LEU A 98 18.22 -4.98 -18.85
C LEU A 98 19.59 -4.31 -18.99
N TYR A 99 20.61 -5.00 -18.48
CA TYR A 99 22.00 -4.63 -18.70
C TYR A 99 22.25 -4.48 -20.22
N PRO A 100 22.88 -3.38 -20.70
CA PRO A 100 23.05 -3.13 -22.14
C PRO A 100 23.70 -4.29 -22.90
N THR A 101 24.64 -5.00 -22.26
CA THR A 101 25.30 -6.19 -22.80
C THR A 101 24.32 -7.31 -23.10
N LEU A 102 23.29 -7.49 -22.26
CA LEU A 102 22.24 -8.50 -22.46
C LEU A 102 21.28 -8.08 -23.60
N ARG A 103 21.09 -6.78 -23.84
CA ARG A 103 20.25 -6.27 -24.95
C ARG A 103 20.90 -6.44 -26.32
N ALA A 104 22.22 -6.53 -26.39
CA ALA A 104 22.97 -6.61 -27.65
C ALA A 104 23.21 -8.05 -28.15
N HIS A 105 22.84 -9.08 -27.38
CA HIS A 105 23.11 -10.50 -27.68
C HIS A 105 21.83 -11.25 -28.10
N GLN A 106 21.97 -12.39 -28.79
CA GLN A 106 20.84 -13.23 -29.18
C GLN A 106 20.07 -13.73 -27.94
N TRP A 107 18.74 -13.59 -27.95
CA TRP A 107 17.86 -14.07 -26.88
C TRP A 107 17.27 -15.42 -27.26
N LEU A 108 17.41 -16.40 -26.38
CA LEU A 108 16.66 -17.65 -26.48
C LEU A 108 15.30 -17.46 -25.81
N LEU A 109 14.25 -17.36 -26.61
CA LEU A 109 12.86 -17.24 -26.13
C LEU A 109 12.32 -18.63 -25.80
N VAL A 110 11.77 -18.82 -24.61
CA VAL A 110 10.99 -20.03 -24.29
C VAL A 110 9.67 -19.93 -25.06
N GLN A 111 9.46 -20.81 -26.05
CA GLN A 111 8.19 -20.94 -26.75
C GLN A 111 7.33 -22.02 -26.11
N ASP A 112 6.03 -21.76 -25.98
CA ASP A 112 5.06 -22.62 -25.27
C ASP A 112 5.01 -24.08 -25.78
N GLN A 113 5.47 -24.36 -27.00
CA GLN A 113 5.39 -25.69 -27.63
C GLN A 113 6.65 -26.56 -27.46
N THR A 114 7.80 -25.99 -27.09
CA THR A 114 9.09 -26.72 -27.05
C THR A 114 9.54 -27.11 -25.65
N GLY A 115 8.98 -26.47 -24.60
CA GLY A 115 9.31 -26.71 -23.20
C GLY A 115 10.80 -26.50 -22.85
N VAL A 116 11.19 -26.86 -21.62
CA VAL A 116 12.57 -26.70 -21.11
C VAL A 116 13.59 -27.54 -21.89
N GLN A 117 13.19 -28.73 -22.36
CA GLN A 117 14.04 -29.62 -23.16
C GLN A 117 14.45 -29.02 -24.51
N GLY A 118 13.53 -28.31 -25.18
CA GLY A 118 13.84 -27.60 -26.42
C GLY A 118 14.79 -26.42 -26.21
N VAL A 119 14.63 -25.70 -25.10
CA VAL A 119 15.52 -24.60 -24.70
C VAL A 119 16.92 -25.12 -24.41
N ALA A 120 17.04 -26.22 -23.66
CA ALA A 120 18.32 -26.87 -23.38
C ALA A 120 19.04 -27.29 -24.67
N ARG A 121 18.34 -27.93 -25.62
CA ARG A 121 18.92 -28.33 -26.91
C ARG A 121 19.38 -27.12 -27.73
N SER A 122 18.58 -26.05 -27.77
CA SER A 122 18.91 -24.81 -28.48
C SER A 122 20.14 -24.13 -27.86
N LEU A 123 20.24 -24.16 -26.53
CA LEU A 123 21.38 -23.63 -25.79
C LEU A 123 22.67 -24.39 -26.12
N VAL A 124 22.61 -25.73 -26.17
CA VAL A 124 23.75 -26.58 -26.56
C VAL A 124 24.18 -26.28 -27.99
N GLN A 125 23.24 -26.27 -28.94
CA GLN A 125 23.52 -25.98 -30.35
C GLN A 125 24.15 -24.59 -30.55
N MET A 126 23.65 -23.57 -29.84
CA MET A 126 24.19 -22.22 -29.92
C MET A 126 25.62 -22.16 -29.39
N VAL A 127 25.92 -22.88 -28.31
CA VAL A 127 27.26 -22.91 -27.72
C VAL A 127 28.25 -23.74 -28.55
N GLU A 128 27.81 -24.86 -29.13
CA GLU A 128 28.64 -25.71 -30.00
C GLU A 128 28.93 -25.07 -31.37
N ALA A 129 28.00 -24.27 -31.90
CA ALA A 129 28.20 -23.50 -33.13
C ALA A 129 29.28 -22.41 -32.97
N ASP A 130 29.38 -21.80 -31.78
CA ASP A 130 30.45 -20.84 -31.42
C ASP A 130 31.81 -21.51 -31.14
N LEU A 131 31.87 -22.84 -31.05
CA LEU A 131 33.06 -23.63 -30.70
C LEU A 131 33.82 -24.20 -31.92
N HIS A 132 33.36 -23.98 -33.16
CA HIS A 132 34.10 -24.41 -34.35
C HIS A 132 35.17 -23.37 -34.77
N PRO A 133 36.48 -23.67 -34.65
CA PRO A 133 37.51 -22.81 -35.22
C PRO A 133 37.49 -22.90 -36.75
N MET A 134 37.66 -21.75 -37.41
CA MET A 134 38.06 -21.69 -38.82
C MET A 134 39.41 -22.43 -38.98
N ILE A 135 39.40 -23.71 -39.32
CA ILE A 135 40.55 -24.44 -39.87
C ILE A 135 40.08 -25.24 -41.09
N ALA A 136 40.86 -25.08 -42.15
CA ALA A 136 40.64 -25.46 -43.52
C ALA A 136 40.17 -26.90 -43.77
N SER A 137 39.27 -27.03 -44.74
CA SER A 137 39.35 -28.06 -45.78
C SER A 137 38.69 -27.52 -47.04
N ASP A 138 39.51 -26.97 -47.93
CA ASP A 138 39.23 -27.02 -49.35
C ASP A 138 40.24 -28.01 -49.93
N GLN A 139 39.74 -29.15 -50.40
CA GLN A 139 40.20 -29.89 -51.58
C GLN A 139 39.43 -31.22 -51.67
N SER A 140 38.42 -31.25 -52.53
CA SER A 140 38.22 -32.38 -53.43
C SER A 140 37.79 -31.82 -54.78
N GLU A 141 38.68 -32.02 -55.74
CA GLU A 141 38.63 -31.66 -57.15
C GLU A 141 37.29 -31.98 -57.82
N VAL A 142 36.81 -31.04 -58.66
CA VAL A 142 36.30 -31.39 -59.98
C VAL A 142 36.89 -30.41 -60.99
N GLU A 143 37.44 -31.03 -62.04
CA GLU A 143 38.21 -30.53 -63.17
C GLU A 143 37.63 -29.33 -63.94
N GLY A 144 38.52 -28.60 -64.61
CA GLY A 144 38.26 -28.21 -66.01
C GLY A 144 38.63 -26.80 -66.49
N GLN A 145 39.89 -26.66 -66.92
CA GLN A 145 40.39 -25.85 -68.07
C GLN A 145 40.35 -24.30 -68.04
N THR A 146 41.51 -23.64 -67.89
CA THR A 146 42.43 -23.07 -68.93
C THR A 146 41.76 -21.93 -69.73
N ILE A 147 42.28 -20.69 -69.79
CA ILE A 147 43.46 -20.26 -70.56
C ILE A 147 43.97 -18.88 -70.04
N SER A 148 45.28 -18.71 -70.20
CA SER A 148 46.18 -17.58 -69.95
C SER A 148 46.04 -16.39 -70.91
N GLU A 149 46.94 -15.41 -70.72
CA GLU A 149 47.29 -14.27 -71.62
C GLU A 149 46.39 -13.05 -71.49
N SER A 150 46.86 -11.82 -71.53
CA SER A 150 48.20 -11.23 -71.40
C SER A 150 47.96 -9.72 -71.26
N GLU A 151 48.83 -9.11 -70.48
CA GLU A 151 49.24 -7.71 -70.43
C GLU A 151 48.98 -6.85 -71.70
N VAL A 152 48.58 -5.58 -71.50
CA VAL A 152 49.16 -4.35 -72.10
C VAL A 152 48.11 -3.27 -72.53
N ASP A 153 48.24 -2.11 -71.86
CA ASP A 153 48.16 -0.71 -72.31
C ASP A 153 46.82 0.04 -72.53
N TYR A 154 46.89 1.32 -72.12
CA TYR A 154 45.84 2.29 -71.86
C TYR A 154 45.71 3.34 -72.99
N SER A 155 44.49 3.89 -73.08
CA SER A 155 44.12 5.24 -73.59
C SER A 155 43.50 5.32 -75.01
N PRO A 156 42.72 6.38 -75.31
CA PRO A 156 41.30 6.39 -75.00
C PRO A 156 40.42 6.83 -76.19
N ILE A 157 39.16 6.41 -76.23
CA ILE A 157 38.14 7.11 -77.03
C ILE A 157 36.94 7.40 -76.16
N ASP A 158 36.77 8.69 -75.89
CA ASP A 158 35.61 9.28 -75.25
C ASP A 158 34.37 9.08 -76.13
N ARG A 159 33.38 8.38 -75.56
CA ARG A 159 31.98 8.73 -75.75
C ARG A 159 31.34 8.86 -74.38
N HIS A 160 31.10 10.11 -74.01
CA HIS A 160 30.20 10.44 -72.93
C HIS A 160 28.81 9.88 -73.22
N GLN A 161 28.40 8.86 -72.47
CA GLN A 161 27.12 8.88 -71.75
C GLN A 161 27.15 7.85 -70.60
N LYS A 162 27.03 8.40 -69.38
CA LYS A 162 26.89 7.76 -68.05
C LYS A 162 28.04 6.86 -67.59
N ASN A 163 28.85 7.41 -66.70
CA ASN A 163 29.99 6.76 -66.06
C ASN A 163 29.88 6.86 -64.52
N ARG A 164 30.28 5.77 -63.84
CA ARG A 164 30.82 5.66 -62.45
C ARG A 164 29.84 5.53 -61.26
N PRO A 165 30.32 5.08 -60.07
CA PRO A 165 30.96 3.78 -59.78
C PRO A 165 30.50 3.20 -58.41
N LEU A 166 30.62 1.89 -58.16
CA LEU A 166 30.21 1.32 -56.86
C LEU A 166 31.14 0.19 -56.39
N THR A 167 32.46 0.41 -56.43
CA THR A 167 33.42 -0.58 -55.92
C THR A 167 34.45 -0.05 -54.92
N ASN A 168 34.57 1.27 -54.71
CA ASN A 168 35.31 1.83 -53.55
C ASN A 168 34.40 2.16 -52.34
N ALA A 169 33.08 2.20 -52.53
CA ALA A 169 32.13 2.57 -51.49
C ALA A 169 31.91 1.43 -50.47
N VAL A 170 31.91 0.16 -50.93
CA VAL A 170 31.53 -1.00 -50.12
C VAL A 170 32.59 -1.35 -49.06
N LEU A 171 33.88 -1.24 -49.40
CA LEU A 171 34.97 -1.43 -48.42
C LEU A 171 35.05 -0.27 -47.42
N ALA A 172 34.81 0.97 -47.86
CA ALA A 172 34.75 2.13 -46.97
C ALA A 172 33.56 2.04 -46.00
N THR A 173 32.39 1.55 -46.43
CA THR A 173 31.21 1.41 -45.56
C THR A 173 31.36 0.33 -44.48
N LEU A 174 32.04 -0.79 -44.78
CA LEU A 174 32.25 -1.86 -43.79
C LEU A 174 33.24 -1.46 -42.68
N VAL A 175 34.33 -0.77 -43.02
CA VAL A 175 35.27 -0.21 -42.03
C VAL A 175 34.62 0.93 -41.24
N SER A 176 33.77 1.73 -41.88
CA SER A 176 33.01 2.80 -41.21
C SER A 176 32.00 2.24 -40.21
N SER A 177 31.28 1.16 -40.53
CA SER A 177 30.30 0.55 -39.61
C SER A 177 30.95 -0.07 -38.38
N LEU A 178 32.12 -0.69 -38.52
CA LEU A 178 32.88 -1.26 -37.40
C LEU A 178 33.49 -0.17 -36.51
N ALA A 179 33.98 0.92 -37.10
CA ALA A 179 34.46 2.09 -36.35
C ALA A 179 33.33 2.80 -35.58
N ILE A 180 32.11 2.85 -36.14
CA ILE A 180 30.94 3.43 -35.48
C ILE A 180 30.47 2.56 -34.29
N THR A 181 30.41 1.23 -34.42
CA THR A 181 30.03 0.35 -33.30
C THR A 181 31.09 0.34 -32.18
N ILE A 182 32.38 0.29 -32.52
CA ILE A 182 33.46 0.42 -31.53
C ILE A 182 33.43 1.81 -30.88
N GLY A 183 33.18 2.87 -31.66
CA GLY A 183 33.06 4.25 -31.17
C GLY A 183 31.87 4.44 -30.22
N LEU A 184 30.70 3.86 -30.53
CA LEU A 184 29.52 3.88 -29.67
C LEU A 184 29.72 3.03 -28.40
N GLY A 185 30.41 1.90 -28.49
CA GLY A 185 30.78 1.09 -27.32
C GLY A 185 31.75 1.82 -26.38
N ALA A 186 32.78 2.45 -26.94
CA ALA A 186 33.71 3.30 -26.18
C ALA A 186 33.01 4.53 -25.58
N PHE A 187 32.06 5.13 -26.31
CA PHE A 187 31.22 6.22 -25.80
C PHE A 187 30.32 5.74 -24.67
N ALA A 188 29.65 4.60 -24.79
CA ALA A 188 28.80 4.05 -23.74
C ALA A 188 29.59 3.67 -22.48
N LEU A 189 30.78 3.07 -22.62
CA LEU A 189 31.70 2.80 -21.50
C LEU A 189 32.19 4.09 -20.85
N ARG A 190 32.54 5.11 -21.64
CA ARG A 190 32.93 6.43 -21.13
C ARG A 190 31.78 7.12 -20.39
N GLN A 191 30.56 7.02 -20.92
CA GLN A 191 29.35 7.51 -20.25
C GLN A 191 29.10 6.75 -18.95
N TYR A 192 29.23 5.41 -18.95
CA TYR A 192 29.10 4.59 -17.76
C TYR A 192 30.14 4.95 -16.67
N GLN A 193 31.41 5.08 -17.05
CA GLN A 193 32.47 5.49 -16.14
C GLN A 193 32.24 6.91 -15.61
N THR A 194 31.75 7.82 -16.46
CA THR A 194 31.37 9.18 -16.06
C THR A 194 30.21 9.14 -15.06
N LEU A 195 29.19 8.30 -15.29
CA LEU A 195 28.08 8.10 -14.36
C LEU A 195 28.54 7.53 -13.02
N GLU A 196 29.44 6.56 -13.02
CA GLU A 196 30.01 5.99 -11.80
C GLU A 196 30.86 7.03 -11.04
N GLN A 197 31.68 7.82 -11.73
CA GLN A 197 32.42 8.93 -11.12
C GLN A 197 31.49 10.01 -10.57
N ASN A 198 30.44 10.37 -11.31
CA ASN A 198 29.44 11.33 -10.87
C ASN A 198 28.69 10.81 -9.64
N TYR A 199 28.34 9.53 -9.61
CA TYR A 199 27.71 8.88 -8.47
C TYR A 199 28.63 8.89 -7.24
N ARG A 200 29.89 8.49 -7.39
CA ARG A 200 30.90 8.53 -6.33
C ARG A 200 31.10 9.97 -5.83
N THR A 201 31.23 10.93 -6.73
CA THR A 201 31.36 12.35 -6.37
C THR A 201 30.14 12.85 -5.61
N ALA A 202 28.93 12.51 -6.07
CA ALA A 202 27.69 12.87 -5.39
C ALA A 202 27.61 12.29 -3.98
N LYS A 203 28.01 11.03 -3.78
CA LYS A 203 28.05 10.39 -2.45
C LYS A 203 29.08 11.03 -1.53
N VAL A 204 30.27 11.39 -2.02
CA VAL A 204 31.25 12.15 -1.23
C VAL A 204 30.71 13.51 -0.85
N ASN A 205 30.09 14.22 -1.80
CA ASN A 205 29.49 15.53 -1.54
C ASN A 205 28.36 15.44 -0.50
N GLU A 206 27.53 14.40 -0.56
CA GLU A 206 26.49 14.11 0.43
C GLU A 206 27.09 13.90 1.82
N ILE A 207 28.14 13.06 1.95
CA ILE A 207 28.86 12.83 3.21
C ILE A 207 29.45 14.15 3.75
N GLN A 208 30.09 14.94 2.89
CA GLN A 208 30.71 16.21 3.28
C GLN A 208 29.66 17.24 3.70
N ALA A 209 28.51 17.29 3.01
CA ALA A 209 27.39 18.15 3.35
C ALA A 209 26.80 17.77 4.72
N LEU A 210 26.57 16.48 4.97
CA LEU A 210 26.11 15.97 6.26
C LEU A 210 27.11 16.27 7.39
N ASN A 211 28.41 16.11 7.13
CA ASN A 211 29.46 16.43 8.09
C ASN A 211 29.52 17.94 8.41
N THR A 212 29.34 18.78 7.40
CA THR A 212 29.32 20.24 7.56
C THR A 212 28.06 20.68 8.32
N ALA A 213 26.90 20.14 7.95
CA ALA A 213 25.64 20.36 8.62
C ALA A 213 25.71 19.94 10.09
N ALA A 214 26.25 18.76 10.39
CA ALA A 214 26.42 18.28 11.76
C ALA A 214 27.19 19.30 12.62
N ASN A 215 28.33 19.79 12.13
CA ASN A 215 29.14 20.78 12.85
C ASN A 215 28.40 22.12 13.05
N ALA A 216 27.68 22.62 12.04
CA ALA A 216 26.91 23.86 12.13
C ALA A 216 25.71 23.76 13.09
N LEU A 217 24.99 22.64 13.05
CA LEU A 217 23.86 22.35 13.93
C LEU A 217 24.30 22.25 15.40
N MET A 218 25.46 21.65 15.65
CA MET A 218 26.06 21.60 16.99
C MET A 218 26.44 22.98 17.52
N GLN A 219 26.98 23.88 16.67
CA GLN A 219 27.26 25.26 17.07
C GLN A 219 25.98 26.06 17.40
N SER A 220 24.84 25.63 16.84
CA SER A 220 23.53 26.24 17.05
C SER A 220 22.71 25.56 18.16
N ASP A 221 23.36 24.69 18.97
CA ASP A 221 22.76 23.90 20.06
C ASP A 221 21.62 22.95 19.63
N GLN A 222 21.53 22.63 18.33
CA GLN A 222 20.59 21.65 17.78
C GLN A 222 21.17 20.23 17.87
N ASN A 223 21.38 19.76 19.09
CA ASN A 223 22.14 18.55 19.39
C ASN A 223 21.53 17.26 18.79
N LEU A 224 20.20 17.18 18.65
CA LEU A 224 19.54 16.02 18.03
C LEU A 224 19.84 15.94 16.52
N ASP A 225 19.64 17.03 15.79
CA ASP A 225 19.84 17.09 14.34
C ASP A 225 21.32 16.98 13.98
N ALA A 226 22.20 17.51 14.82
CA ALA A 226 23.64 17.36 14.69
C ALA A 226 24.06 15.88 14.79
N ARG A 227 23.54 15.15 15.77
CA ARG A 227 23.77 13.71 15.95
C ARG A 227 23.19 12.89 14.81
N LEU A 228 21.97 13.20 14.35
CA LEU A 228 21.35 12.54 13.19
C LEU A 228 22.21 12.71 11.94
N SER A 229 22.66 13.93 11.66
CA SER A 229 23.51 14.23 10.49
C SER A 229 24.85 13.49 10.57
N ALA A 230 25.48 13.47 11.75
CA ALA A 230 26.73 12.73 11.97
C ALA A 230 26.54 11.21 11.80
N ALA A 231 25.45 10.65 12.32
CA ALA A 231 25.16 9.22 12.21
C ALA A 231 24.82 8.80 10.76
N LYS A 232 24.13 9.66 9.99
CA LYS A 232 23.91 9.46 8.54
C LYS A 232 25.23 9.48 7.77
N ALA A 233 26.09 10.46 8.03
CA ALA A 233 27.42 10.52 7.39
C ALA A 233 28.26 9.27 7.68
N ALA A 234 28.24 8.78 8.93
CA ALA A 234 28.91 7.55 9.33
C ALA A 234 28.35 6.30 8.61
N SER A 235 27.02 6.22 8.45
CA SER A 235 26.36 5.12 7.73
C SER A 235 26.73 5.09 6.25
N LEU A 236 26.78 6.26 5.60
CA LEU A 236 27.22 6.37 4.21
C LEU A 236 28.68 5.93 4.04
N ILE A 237 29.58 6.31 4.95
CA ILE A 237 30.99 5.86 4.92
C ILE A 237 31.09 4.34 5.01
N GLN A 238 30.31 3.70 5.90
CA GLN A 238 30.31 2.24 6.05
C GLN A 238 29.97 1.53 4.72
N SER A 239 29.05 2.10 3.94
CA SER A 239 28.65 1.56 2.63
C SER A 239 29.57 1.96 1.46
N ALA A 240 30.50 2.90 1.67
CA ALA A 240 31.30 3.53 0.62
C ALA A 240 32.82 3.41 0.88
N ALA A 241 33.35 2.19 0.82
CA ALA A 241 34.77 1.89 1.09
C ALA A 241 35.79 2.63 0.20
N TRP A 242 35.35 3.19 -0.93
CA TRP A 242 36.19 3.95 -1.87
C TRP A 242 36.36 5.43 -1.50
N VAL A 243 35.69 5.93 -0.44
CA VAL A 243 35.83 7.31 0.04
C VAL A 243 37.24 7.53 0.59
N ASN A 244 37.85 8.68 0.30
CA ASN A 244 39.22 8.99 0.70
C ASN A 244 39.39 9.08 2.23
N VAL A 245 40.60 8.77 2.70
CA VAL A 245 40.96 8.73 4.13
C VAL A 245 40.69 10.06 4.82
N GLU A 246 40.95 11.18 4.14
CA GLU A 246 40.71 12.52 4.69
C GLU A 246 39.23 12.77 5.03
N THR A 247 38.31 12.39 4.13
CA THR A 247 36.87 12.53 4.39
C THR A 247 36.43 11.58 5.51
N GLN A 248 36.98 10.37 5.55
CA GLN A 248 36.72 9.42 6.64
C GLN A 248 37.16 9.97 8.00
N ASP A 249 38.37 10.54 8.09
CA ASP A 249 38.91 11.12 9.31
C ASP A 249 38.13 12.35 9.77
N ARG A 250 37.68 13.20 8.83
CA ARG A 250 36.81 14.35 9.16
C ARG A 250 35.50 13.90 9.80
N VAL A 251 34.85 12.86 9.27
CA VAL A 251 33.60 12.33 9.86
C VAL A 251 33.87 11.66 11.20
N ARG A 252 34.95 10.88 11.32
CA ARG A 252 35.38 10.28 12.59
C ARG A 252 35.56 11.32 13.69
N LEU A 253 36.22 12.43 13.38
CA LEU A 253 36.41 13.54 14.32
C LEU A 253 35.08 14.21 14.69
N THR A 254 34.18 14.43 13.73
CA THR A 254 32.84 14.99 14.01
C THR A 254 32.04 14.08 14.94
N VAL A 255 31.99 12.77 14.66
CA VAL A 255 31.34 11.77 15.51
C VAL A 255 31.91 11.78 16.93
N GLN A 256 33.25 11.80 17.08
CA GLN A 256 33.89 11.87 18.40
C GLN A 256 33.52 13.14 19.18
N LYS A 257 33.32 14.28 18.51
CA LYS A 257 32.85 15.51 19.16
C LYS A 257 31.41 15.38 19.66
N MET A 258 30.53 14.79 18.85
CA MET A 258 29.09 14.66 19.14
C MET A 258 28.80 13.70 20.31
N GLN A 259 29.65 12.68 20.51
CA GLN A 259 29.53 11.76 21.65
C GLN A 259 29.70 12.49 23.00
N LYS A 260 30.64 13.44 23.08
CA LYS A 260 31.14 13.99 24.36
C LYS A 260 30.17 14.91 25.11
N VAL A 261 29.04 15.31 24.52
CA VAL A 261 28.22 16.45 25.01
C VAL A 261 27.16 16.05 26.06
N THR A 262 27.17 14.84 26.63
CA THR A 262 26.23 14.48 27.74
C THR A 262 26.82 14.47 29.14
N SER A 263 28.10 14.81 29.31
CA SER A 263 28.66 15.06 30.63
C SER A 263 29.28 16.44 30.66
N ASP A 264 28.73 17.32 31.48
CA ASP A 264 29.28 18.64 31.75
C ASP A 264 30.80 18.58 32.00
N ALA A 265 31.49 19.52 31.35
CA ALA A 265 32.70 20.18 31.78
C ALA A 265 33.50 19.51 32.93
N LYS A 266 34.37 18.55 32.59
CA LYS A 266 35.77 18.42 33.08
C LYS A 266 36.30 17.04 32.73
N GLN A 267 36.91 16.92 31.56
CA GLN A 267 38.10 16.07 31.48
C GLN A 267 39.07 16.67 30.48
N LYS A 268 40.00 17.45 31.04
CA LYS A 268 41.29 17.74 30.45
C LYS A 268 41.90 16.42 29.99
N GLU A 269 42.31 16.41 28.72
CA GLU A 269 43.66 15.97 28.37
C GLU A 269 43.98 14.50 28.70
N SER A 270 43.35 13.59 27.96
CA SER A 270 44.01 12.36 27.50
C SER A 270 43.26 11.87 26.26
N THR A 271 43.62 12.45 25.12
CA THR A 271 43.17 12.03 23.80
C THR A 271 43.86 10.71 23.42
N LYS A 272 43.63 9.65 24.21
CA LYS A 272 43.85 8.30 23.74
C LYS A 272 42.68 8.02 22.82
N LEU A 273 42.96 8.01 21.51
CA LEU A 273 42.03 7.77 20.39
C LEU A 273 40.79 7.00 20.87
N LEU A 274 39.71 7.74 21.15
CA LEU A 274 38.45 7.10 21.53
C LEU A 274 38.05 6.25 20.34
N ASP A 275 37.90 4.96 20.59
CA ASP A 275 37.52 3.98 19.60
C ASP A 275 36.29 4.50 18.84
N TYR A 276 36.41 4.63 17.53
CA TYR A 276 35.38 5.25 16.68
C TYR A 276 34.03 4.54 16.86
N ASP A 277 34.06 3.23 17.05
CA ASP A 277 32.88 2.40 17.28
C ASP A 277 32.19 2.75 18.61
N ARG A 278 32.97 3.08 19.65
CA ARG A 278 32.42 3.55 20.93
C ARG A 278 31.75 4.92 20.80
N SER A 279 32.31 5.80 19.98
CA SER A 279 31.70 7.11 19.72
C SER A 279 30.39 7.01 18.94
N ILE A 280 30.33 6.12 17.95
CA ILE A 280 29.10 5.80 17.24
C ILE A 280 28.05 5.24 18.20
N ALA A 281 28.41 4.24 19.02
CA ALA A 281 27.49 3.65 20.00
C ALA A 281 26.87 4.70 20.93
N GLY A 282 27.68 5.62 21.47
CA GLY A 282 27.17 6.69 22.35
C GLY A 282 26.22 7.67 21.66
N ILE A 283 26.43 7.99 20.38
CA ILE A 283 25.47 8.80 19.61
C ILE A 283 24.18 8.00 19.37
N CYS A 284 24.29 6.73 19.00
CA CYS A 284 23.13 5.87 18.75
C CYS A 284 22.26 5.68 20.01
N ASP A 285 22.87 5.54 21.18
CA ASP A 285 22.16 5.48 22.48
C ASP A 285 21.33 6.75 22.72
N GLN A 286 21.88 7.92 22.41
CA GLN A 286 21.18 9.21 22.53
C GLN A 286 20.07 9.38 21.49
N LEU A 287 20.22 8.76 20.32
CA LEU A 287 19.22 8.78 19.24
C LEU A 287 18.13 7.73 19.40
N ASN A 288 18.31 6.74 20.28
CA ASN A 288 17.50 5.52 20.34
C ASN A 288 15.99 5.80 20.40
N ASN A 289 15.55 6.68 21.33
CA ASN A 289 14.15 7.08 21.48
C ASN A 289 13.58 7.78 20.24
N HIS A 290 14.40 8.58 19.56
CA HIS A 290 13.98 9.25 18.33
C HIS A 290 13.84 8.25 17.18
N LEU A 291 14.84 7.40 16.96
CA LEU A 291 14.89 6.43 15.88
C LEU A 291 13.79 5.37 16.00
N LEU A 292 13.44 4.97 17.22
CA LEU A 292 12.34 4.05 17.49
C LEU A 292 11.02 4.52 16.86
N ASN A 293 10.75 5.82 16.92
CA ASN A 293 9.52 6.43 16.41
C ASN A 293 9.65 6.93 14.95
N HIS A 294 10.85 6.88 14.38
CA HIS A 294 11.14 7.36 13.02
C HIS A 294 11.83 6.25 12.20
N PRO A 295 11.12 5.16 11.86
CA PRO A 295 11.71 4.00 11.20
C PRO A 295 12.31 4.32 9.82
N LYS A 296 11.77 5.31 9.08
CA LYS A 296 12.41 5.76 7.83
C LYS A 296 13.82 6.32 8.08
N THR A 297 13.98 7.12 9.13
CA THR A 297 15.29 7.66 9.54
C THR A 297 16.22 6.55 10.02
N LEU A 298 15.69 5.57 10.77
CA LEU A 298 16.46 4.41 11.22
C LEU A 298 16.95 3.54 10.04
N GLU A 299 16.17 3.42 8.96
CA GLU A 299 16.58 2.70 7.75
C GLU A 299 17.81 3.35 7.10
N GLU A 300 17.89 4.68 7.10
CA GLU A 300 19.03 5.44 6.57
C GLU A 300 20.28 5.38 7.46
N ILE A 301 20.10 5.20 8.78
CA ILE A 301 21.19 5.23 9.77
C ILE A 301 21.58 3.79 10.17
N THR A 302 22.26 3.09 9.25
CA THR A 302 22.65 1.68 9.43
C THR A 302 23.58 1.46 10.64
N VAL A 303 24.40 2.44 11.00
CA VAL A 303 25.33 2.31 12.14
C VAL A 303 24.63 2.21 13.50
N CYS A 304 23.38 2.67 13.60
CA CYS A 304 22.59 2.58 14.83
C CYS A 304 21.63 1.38 14.84
N GLN A 305 21.60 0.57 13.77
CA GLN A 305 20.73 -0.58 13.69
C GLN A 305 21.26 -1.71 14.57
N THR A 306 20.65 -1.88 15.74
CA THR A 306 20.86 -3.05 16.60
C THR A 306 19.65 -4.00 16.48
N PRO A 307 19.83 -5.32 16.70
CA PRO A 307 18.70 -6.26 16.67
C PRO A 307 17.55 -5.86 17.61
N ILE A 308 17.88 -5.28 18.77
CA ILE A 308 16.88 -4.81 19.76
C ILE A 308 16.12 -3.61 19.21
N LEU A 309 16.82 -2.58 18.72
CA LEU A 309 16.18 -1.37 18.19
C LEU A 309 15.34 -1.67 16.95
N LEU A 310 15.85 -2.47 16.02
CA LEU A 310 15.11 -2.91 14.83
C LEU A 310 13.82 -3.66 15.21
N SER A 311 13.91 -4.57 16.19
CA SER A 311 12.75 -5.32 16.68
C SER A 311 11.69 -4.40 17.31
N GLN A 312 12.11 -3.43 18.13
CA GLN A 312 11.19 -2.47 18.74
C GLN A 312 10.56 -1.54 17.69
N ALA A 313 11.36 -0.99 16.77
CA ALA A 313 10.90 -0.11 15.70
C ALA A 313 9.99 -0.81 14.67
N SER A 314 10.10 -2.14 14.55
CA SER A 314 9.18 -2.96 13.75
C SER A 314 7.72 -2.79 14.18
N SER A 315 7.45 -2.56 15.47
CA SER A 315 6.08 -2.33 15.97
C SER A 315 5.47 -1.05 15.40
N MET A 316 6.29 0.00 15.23
CA MET A 316 5.84 1.27 14.64
C MET A 316 5.54 1.13 13.14
N LEU A 317 6.34 0.35 12.42
CA LEU A 317 6.09 -0.01 11.02
C LEU A 317 4.78 -0.80 10.88
N ILE A 318 4.52 -1.76 11.77
CA ILE A 318 3.26 -2.52 11.80
C ILE A 318 2.08 -1.56 12.00
N ALA A 319 2.11 -0.73 13.05
CA ALA A 319 1.02 0.20 13.33
C ALA A 319 0.70 1.12 12.13
N ARG A 320 1.74 1.64 11.47
CA ARG A 320 1.57 2.45 10.25
C ARG A 320 1.02 1.64 9.08
N GLY A 321 1.52 0.41 8.88
CA GLY A 321 1.03 -0.50 7.86
C GLY A 321 -0.44 -0.85 8.06
N GLU A 322 -0.88 -1.04 9.30
CA GLU A 322 -2.29 -1.30 9.59
C GLU A 322 -3.20 -0.12 9.23
N GLU A 323 -2.77 1.10 9.52
CA GLU A 323 -3.53 2.32 9.21
C GLU A 323 -3.65 2.54 7.69
N LEU A 324 -2.55 2.34 6.97
CA LEU A 324 -2.53 2.38 5.50
C LEU A 324 -3.46 1.31 4.91
N ALA A 325 -3.42 0.08 5.43
CA ALA A 325 -4.29 -0.98 4.97
C ALA A 325 -5.76 -0.64 5.20
N LYS A 326 -6.13 -0.21 6.42
CA LYS A 326 -7.52 0.16 6.78
C LYS A 326 -8.06 1.33 5.96
N SER A 327 -7.19 2.24 5.50
CA SER A 327 -7.57 3.36 4.62
C SER A 327 -7.63 2.99 3.14
N GLY A 328 -7.18 1.79 2.76
CA GLY A 328 -7.22 1.26 1.40
C GLY A 328 -5.89 1.34 0.64
N ASP A 329 -4.83 1.90 1.23
CA ASP A 329 -3.49 1.90 0.63
C ASP A 329 -2.76 0.58 0.93
N VAL A 330 -3.23 -0.48 0.28
CA VAL A 330 -2.73 -1.85 0.47
C VAL A 330 -1.25 -1.97 0.11
N ASN A 331 -0.82 -1.32 -0.97
CA ASN A 331 0.57 -1.41 -1.43
C ASN A 331 1.53 -0.74 -0.46
N ALA A 332 1.22 0.47 0.02
CA ALA A 332 2.06 1.12 1.03
C ALA A 332 2.08 0.32 2.34
N ALA A 333 0.96 -0.28 2.74
CA ALA A 333 0.89 -1.15 3.90
C ALA A 333 1.80 -2.38 3.76
N ILE A 334 1.79 -3.05 2.60
CA ILE A 334 2.67 -4.19 2.31
C ILE A 334 4.13 -3.80 2.48
N VAL A 335 4.55 -2.63 1.97
CA VAL A 335 5.93 -2.13 2.14
C VAL A 335 6.29 -1.99 3.61
N GLN A 336 5.40 -1.41 4.44
CA GLN A 336 5.65 -1.30 5.88
C GLN A 336 5.78 -2.67 6.56
N PHE A 337 4.88 -3.61 6.25
CA PHE A 337 4.90 -4.94 6.84
C PHE A 337 6.11 -5.78 6.38
N GLN A 338 6.54 -5.63 5.12
CA GLN A 338 7.77 -6.25 4.62
C GLN A 338 8.99 -5.75 5.38
N GLN A 339 9.09 -4.43 5.59
CA GLN A 339 10.19 -3.85 6.34
C GLN A 339 10.17 -4.30 7.81
N ALA A 340 8.99 -4.32 8.45
CA ALA A 340 8.85 -4.83 9.80
C ALA A 340 9.33 -6.28 9.91
N LYS A 341 8.97 -7.14 8.94
CA LYS A 341 9.42 -8.54 8.91
C LYS A 341 10.91 -8.69 8.63
N LYS A 342 11.50 -7.81 7.82
CA LYS A 342 12.97 -7.74 7.62
C LYS A 342 13.69 -7.41 8.91
N TRP A 343 13.14 -6.52 9.71
CA TRP A 343 13.73 -6.07 10.98
C TRP A 343 13.45 -7.01 12.16
N ASN A 344 12.36 -7.74 12.12
CA ASN A 344 12.02 -8.78 13.08
C ASN A 344 11.45 -10.02 12.37
N ALA A 345 12.33 -10.98 12.10
CA ALA A 345 11.98 -12.23 11.42
C ALA A 345 11.03 -13.12 12.24
N GLN A 346 10.90 -12.90 13.56
CA GLN A 346 10.00 -13.67 14.44
C GLN A 346 8.54 -13.22 14.32
N LEU A 347 8.25 -12.13 13.59
CA LEU A 347 6.89 -11.66 13.39
C LEU A 347 6.06 -12.69 12.59
N ALA A 348 5.04 -13.23 13.25
CA ALA A 348 4.03 -14.10 12.65
C ALA A 348 3.03 -13.31 11.79
N LEU A 349 3.54 -12.62 10.76
CA LEU A 349 2.72 -11.89 9.79
C LEU A 349 3.12 -12.23 8.35
N ASN A 350 2.12 -12.29 7.48
CA ASN A 350 2.30 -12.33 6.04
C ASN A 350 1.92 -10.94 5.48
N PRO A 351 2.89 -10.16 4.96
CA PRO A 351 2.64 -8.77 4.57
C PRO A 351 1.45 -8.58 3.62
N LYS A 352 1.31 -9.46 2.62
CA LYS A 352 0.25 -9.36 1.61
C LYS A 352 -1.12 -9.71 2.20
N THR A 353 -1.24 -10.85 2.87
CA THR A 353 -2.54 -11.30 3.39
C THR A 353 -2.99 -10.45 4.58
N THR A 354 -2.07 -10.00 5.44
CA THR A 354 -2.37 -9.07 6.53
C THR A 354 -2.87 -7.73 5.99
N ALA A 355 -2.19 -7.15 5.00
CA ALA A 355 -2.63 -5.91 4.37
C ALA A 355 -4.01 -6.04 3.74
N GLN A 356 -4.25 -7.09 2.95
CA GLN A 356 -5.54 -7.31 2.30
C GLN A 356 -6.67 -7.47 3.32
N LYS A 357 -6.48 -8.33 4.34
CA LYS A 357 -7.49 -8.57 5.38
C LYS A 357 -7.86 -7.30 6.15
N LEU A 358 -6.88 -6.44 6.43
CA LEU A 358 -7.12 -5.17 7.12
C LEU A 358 -7.82 -4.16 6.21
N ALA A 359 -7.51 -4.16 4.91
CA ALA A 359 -8.19 -3.35 3.92
C ALA A 359 -9.65 -3.77 3.74
N ASP A 360 -9.92 -5.07 3.64
CA ASP A 360 -11.28 -5.63 3.57
C ASP A 360 -12.08 -5.26 4.82
N ARG A 361 -11.45 -5.31 6.01
CA ARG A 361 -12.08 -4.86 7.26
C ARG A 361 -12.34 -3.36 7.28
N GLY A 362 -11.42 -2.55 6.77
CA GLY A 362 -11.57 -1.11 6.63
C GLY A 362 -12.73 -0.78 5.71
N GLU A 363 -12.76 -1.39 4.53
CA GLU A 363 -13.82 -1.21 3.54
C GLU A 363 -15.18 -1.67 4.06
N GLY A 364 -15.25 -2.84 4.68
CA GLY A 364 -16.48 -3.34 5.30
C GLY A 364 -17.08 -2.37 6.31
N LYS A 365 -16.25 -1.69 7.12
CA LYS A 365 -16.73 -0.64 8.04
C LYS A 365 -17.28 0.59 7.30
N ARG A 366 -16.63 1.03 6.22
CA ARG A 366 -17.12 2.16 5.41
C ARG A 366 -18.45 1.83 4.76
N LEU A 367 -18.55 0.65 4.15
CA LEU A 367 -19.78 0.16 3.53
C LEU A 367 -20.92 0.07 4.53
N ILE A 368 -20.66 -0.33 5.78
CA ILE A 368 -21.68 -0.29 6.83
C ILE A 368 -22.15 1.14 7.09
N ALA A 369 -21.23 2.08 7.28
CA ALA A 369 -21.60 3.48 7.54
C ALA A 369 -22.38 4.09 6.36
N GLU A 370 -22.02 3.76 5.12
CA GLU A 370 -22.77 4.17 3.93
C GLU A 370 -24.15 3.51 3.88
N GLY A 371 -24.24 2.21 4.15
CA GLY A 371 -25.51 1.49 4.20
C GLY A 371 -26.45 2.05 5.27
N GLU A 372 -25.93 2.42 6.43
CA GLU A 372 -26.71 3.06 7.49
C GLU A 372 -27.28 4.41 7.06
N LYS A 373 -26.48 5.25 6.40
CA LYS A 373 -26.95 6.52 5.82
C LYS A 373 -28.02 6.30 4.76
N LEU A 374 -27.83 5.32 3.87
CA LEU A 374 -28.81 4.98 2.83
C LEU A 374 -30.13 4.51 3.43
N ALA A 375 -30.08 3.65 4.46
CA ALA A 375 -31.28 3.18 5.14
C ALA A 375 -32.04 4.33 5.82
N GLN A 376 -31.31 5.24 6.48
CA GLN A 376 -31.90 6.43 7.10
C GLN A 376 -32.54 7.38 6.06
N ALA A 377 -31.98 7.44 4.85
CA ALA A 377 -32.53 8.17 3.71
C ALA A 377 -33.62 7.39 2.94
N ASP A 378 -34.16 6.31 3.53
CA ASP A 378 -35.21 5.46 2.95
C ASP A 378 -34.80 4.69 1.67
N ASN A 379 -33.51 4.67 1.33
CA ASN A 379 -32.94 3.84 0.26
C ASN A 379 -32.55 2.46 0.81
N ILE A 380 -33.58 1.64 1.08
CA ILE A 380 -33.42 0.31 1.70
C ILE A 380 -32.61 -0.64 0.81
N GLU A 381 -32.90 -0.71 -0.49
CA GLU A 381 -32.19 -1.62 -1.40
C GLU A 381 -30.71 -1.23 -1.55
N GLY A 382 -30.41 0.07 -1.63
CA GLY A 382 -29.04 0.56 -1.61
C GLY A 382 -28.30 0.19 -0.31
N ALA A 383 -28.97 0.32 0.83
CA ALA A 383 -28.40 -0.10 2.12
C ALA A 383 -28.12 -1.60 2.18
N ILE A 384 -29.07 -2.43 1.73
CA ILE A 384 -28.93 -3.89 1.66
C ILE A 384 -27.70 -4.26 0.83
N ALA A 385 -27.55 -3.67 -0.36
CA ALA A 385 -26.41 -3.95 -1.24
C ALA A 385 -25.06 -3.63 -0.56
N LYS A 386 -24.98 -2.51 0.18
CA LYS A 386 -23.79 -2.12 0.93
C LYS A 386 -23.49 -3.09 2.07
N PHE A 387 -24.48 -3.44 2.88
CA PHE A 387 -24.33 -4.41 3.96
C PHE A 387 -23.94 -5.81 3.47
N GLN A 388 -24.56 -6.30 2.40
CA GLN A 388 -24.19 -7.58 1.78
C GLN A 388 -22.75 -7.58 1.28
N THR A 389 -22.29 -6.46 0.70
CA THR A 389 -20.90 -6.33 0.26
C THR A 389 -19.94 -6.34 1.46
N ALA A 390 -20.26 -5.62 2.54
CA ALA A 390 -19.47 -5.65 3.78
C ALA A 390 -19.39 -7.06 4.39
N GLN A 391 -20.48 -7.83 4.36
CA GLN A 391 -20.52 -9.20 4.84
C GLN A 391 -19.64 -10.14 4.00
N LYS A 392 -19.63 -9.98 2.66
CA LYS A 392 -18.74 -10.72 1.75
C LYS A 392 -17.26 -10.46 2.03
N LEU A 393 -16.92 -9.28 2.54
CA LEU A 393 -15.55 -8.92 2.98
C LEU A 393 -15.19 -9.48 4.38
N GLY A 394 -16.04 -10.34 4.96
CA GLY A 394 -15.79 -10.94 6.27
C GLY A 394 -16.14 -10.03 7.45
N THR A 395 -16.91 -8.97 7.24
CA THR A 395 -17.42 -8.14 8.33
C THR A 395 -18.63 -8.80 8.97
N ASP A 396 -18.56 -9.05 10.27
CA ASP A 396 -19.70 -9.56 11.03
C ASP A 396 -20.69 -8.42 11.33
N LEU A 397 -21.93 -8.58 10.85
CA LEU A 397 -23.01 -7.63 11.04
C LEU A 397 -23.85 -7.94 12.27
N ASN A 398 -23.72 -9.13 12.88
CA ASN A 398 -24.59 -9.69 13.94
C ASN A 398 -26.09 -9.83 13.59
N ILE A 399 -26.55 -9.24 12.49
CA ILE A 399 -27.94 -9.21 12.05
C ILE A 399 -28.00 -9.32 10.52
N ASP A 400 -29.08 -9.90 10.02
CA ASP A 400 -29.35 -10.00 8.57
C ASP A 400 -29.32 -8.60 7.90
N PRO A 401 -28.64 -8.44 6.74
CA PRO A 401 -28.54 -7.16 6.02
C PRO A 401 -29.88 -6.48 5.74
N ARG A 402 -30.91 -7.25 5.35
CA ARG A 402 -32.25 -6.73 5.05
C ARG A 402 -32.94 -6.29 6.34
N LEU A 403 -32.87 -7.12 7.37
CA LEU A 403 -33.44 -6.76 8.68
C LEU A 403 -32.79 -5.49 9.25
N LYS A 404 -31.45 -5.36 9.16
CA LYS A 404 -30.72 -4.16 9.59
C LYS A 404 -31.19 -2.92 8.83
N ALA A 405 -31.24 -2.99 7.50
CA ALA A 405 -31.68 -1.87 6.66
C ALA A 405 -33.11 -1.45 7.00
N GLN A 406 -34.02 -2.41 7.12
CA GLN A 406 -35.42 -2.15 7.47
C GLN A 406 -35.59 -1.53 8.85
N GLN A 407 -34.86 -2.01 9.87
CA GLN A 407 -34.92 -1.45 11.22
C GLN A 407 -34.40 -0.01 11.28
N LEU A 408 -33.30 0.28 10.57
CA LEU A 408 -32.74 1.63 10.50
C LEU A 408 -33.69 2.60 9.78
N ALA A 409 -34.22 2.19 8.63
CA ALA A 409 -35.21 2.99 7.89
C ALA A 409 -36.47 3.24 8.72
N ALA A 410 -36.99 2.20 9.38
CA ALA A 410 -38.15 2.33 10.26
C ALA A 410 -37.88 3.28 11.43
N THR A 411 -36.71 3.22 12.05
CA THR A 411 -36.32 4.13 13.13
C THR A 411 -36.23 5.58 12.64
N ALA A 412 -35.64 5.82 11.47
CA ALA A 412 -35.56 7.15 10.86
C ALA A 412 -36.95 7.71 10.49
N LEU A 413 -37.86 6.86 10.02
CA LEU A 413 -39.25 7.21 9.75
C LEU A 413 -39.97 7.65 11.03
N ILE A 414 -39.78 6.97 12.17
CA ILE A 414 -40.37 7.41 13.45
C ILE A 414 -39.89 8.83 13.80
N HIS A 415 -38.58 9.10 13.70
CA HIS A 415 -38.04 10.42 13.98
C HIS A 415 -38.63 11.50 13.06
N THR A 416 -38.67 11.22 11.76
CA THR A 416 -39.26 12.14 10.76
C THR A 416 -40.76 12.36 10.99
N GLY A 417 -41.47 11.32 11.42
CA GLY A 417 -42.87 11.40 11.81
C GLY A 417 -43.08 12.28 13.05
N GLU A 418 -42.21 12.17 14.07
CA GLU A 418 -42.26 13.06 15.24
C GLU A 418 -42.01 14.53 14.85
N GLU A 419 -41.05 14.80 13.97
CA GLU A 419 -40.80 16.15 13.46
C GLU A 419 -42.00 16.71 12.68
N SER A 420 -42.60 15.88 11.83
CA SER A 420 -43.80 16.24 11.07
C SER A 420 -44.97 16.55 12.01
N ALA A 421 -45.15 15.75 13.07
CA ALA A 421 -46.16 16.00 14.09
C ALA A 421 -45.95 17.34 14.78
N ARG A 422 -44.70 17.66 15.19
CA ARG A 422 -44.34 18.95 15.80
C ARG A 422 -44.62 20.16 14.90
N LYS A 423 -44.54 19.98 13.57
CA LYS A 423 -44.86 21.03 12.57
C LYS A 423 -46.36 21.16 12.29
N GLY A 424 -47.18 20.23 12.78
CA GLY A 424 -48.61 20.15 12.51
C GLY A 424 -48.99 19.33 11.29
N ASP A 425 -48.02 18.72 10.60
CA ASP A 425 -48.23 17.83 9.45
C ASP A 425 -48.64 16.43 9.92
N ILE A 426 -49.78 16.33 10.61
CA ILE A 426 -50.19 15.13 11.35
C ILE A 426 -50.42 13.92 10.42
N GLN A 427 -51.03 14.11 9.25
CA GLN A 427 -51.25 13.01 8.30
C GLN A 427 -49.93 12.43 7.77
N THR A 428 -48.95 13.30 7.49
CA THR A 428 -47.59 12.89 7.13
C THR A 428 -46.93 12.13 8.27
N ALA A 429 -47.09 12.59 9.51
CA ALA A 429 -46.60 11.90 10.70
C ALA A 429 -47.18 10.49 10.85
N ILE A 430 -48.51 10.35 10.72
CA ILE A 430 -49.20 9.05 10.78
C ILE A 430 -48.67 8.12 9.68
N ALA A 431 -48.52 8.61 8.45
CA ALA A 431 -47.99 7.83 7.33
C ALA A 431 -46.57 7.31 7.63
N HIS A 432 -45.70 8.14 8.21
CA HIS A 432 -44.35 7.72 8.62
C HIS A 432 -44.38 6.62 9.69
N PHE A 433 -45.19 6.77 10.74
CA PHE A 433 -45.33 5.77 11.80
C PHE A 433 -45.86 4.42 11.26
N ASN A 434 -46.86 4.47 10.38
CA ASN A 434 -47.44 3.28 9.76
C ASN A 434 -46.41 2.56 8.88
N ARG A 435 -45.68 3.32 8.05
CA ARG A 435 -44.63 2.76 7.20
C ARG A 435 -43.50 2.14 8.03
N ALA A 436 -43.09 2.78 9.12
CA ALA A 436 -42.09 2.23 10.02
C ALA A 436 -42.51 0.85 10.57
N LYS A 437 -43.79 0.71 10.96
CA LYS A 437 -44.33 -0.58 11.43
C LYS A 437 -44.46 -1.64 10.34
N LEU A 438 -44.77 -1.23 9.11
CA LEU A 438 -44.77 -2.14 7.96
C LEU A 438 -43.37 -2.69 7.66
N LEU A 439 -42.36 -1.82 7.71
CA LEU A 439 -40.97 -2.19 7.42
C LEU A 439 -40.36 -3.05 8.53
N ALA A 440 -40.63 -2.73 9.78
CA ALA A 440 -40.10 -3.47 10.93
C ALA A 440 -41.22 -3.74 11.95
N PRO A 441 -42.01 -4.82 11.76
CA PRO A 441 -43.12 -5.15 12.66
C PRO A 441 -42.71 -5.35 14.12
N THR A 442 -41.48 -5.84 14.34
CA THR A 442 -40.91 -6.07 15.68
C THR A 442 -40.28 -4.82 16.30
N LEU A 443 -40.24 -3.68 15.58
CA LEU A 443 -39.68 -2.42 16.10
C LEU A 443 -40.47 -1.96 17.32
N LYS A 444 -39.77 -1.82 18.46
CA LYS A 444 -40.35 -1.23 19.67
C LYS A 444 -40.32 0.29 19.56
N VAL A 445 -41.46 0.87 19.21
CA VAL A 445 -41.64 2.33 19.20
C VAL A 445 -41.92 2.79 20.63
N SER A 446 -41.19 3.81 21.09
CA SER A 446 -41.26 4.27 22.47
C SER A 446 -42.62 4.89 22.80
N ALA A 447 -43.03 4.81 24.07
CA ALA A 447 -44.22 5.50 24.57
C ALA A 447 -44.15 7.01 24.30
N ARG A 448 -42.95 7.61 24.40
CA ARG A 448 -42.70 9.02 24.10
C ARG A 448 -42.96 9.37 22.64
N SER A 449 -42.54 8.52 21.70
CA SER A 449 -42.78 8.72 20.27
C SER A 449 -44.27 8.68 19.95
N TRP A 450 -44.98 7.69 20.50
CA TRP A 450 -46.44 7.62 20.38
C TRP A 450 -47.13 8.83 21.02
N ASN A 451 -46.65 9.26 22.19
CA ASN A 451 -47.19 10.45 22.85
C ASN A 451 -46.95 11.72 22.06
N THR A 452 -45.82 11.83 21.35
CA THR A 452 -45.54 12.97 20.48
C THR A 452 -46.61 13.07 19.39
N LEU A 453 -46.91 11.95 18.72
CA LEU A 453 -47.98 11.92 17.72
C LEU A 453 -49.36 12.22 18.34
N CYS A 454 -49.67 11.62 19.49
CA CYS A 454 -50.90 11.88 20.24
C CYS A 454 -51.07 13.36 20.60
N TRP A 455 -50.05 13.96 21.20
CA TRP A 455 -50.05 15.33 21.70
C TRP A 455 -50.26 16.33 20.57
N PHE A 456 -49.38 16.32 19.56
CA PHE A 456 -49.49 17.27 18.47
C PHE A 456 -50.71 17.01 17.60
N GLY A 457 -51.09 15.75 17.35
CA GLY A 457 -52.34 15.43 16.66
C GLY A 457 -53.57 16.02 17.36
N SER A 458 -53.61 15.93 18.70
CA SER A 458 -54.68 16.54 19.51
C SER A 458 -54.69 18.07 19.41
N LEU A 459 -53.53 18.71 19.57
CA LEU A 459 -53.42 20.17 19.50
C LEU A 459 -53.79 20.74 18.11
N HIS A 460 -53.55 19.97 17.05
CA HIS A 460 -53.94 20.30 15.69
C HIS A 460 -55.35 19.80 15.33
N GLN A 461 -56.20 19.51 16.32
CA GLN A 461 -57.61 19.09 16.17
C GLN A 461 -57.82 17.80 15.35
N GLN A 462 -56.82 16.94 15.28
CA GLN A 462 -56.86 15.62 14.61
C GLN A 462 -56.84 14.48 15.65
N ALA A 463 -57.51 14.69 16.79
CA ALA A 463 -57.49 13.77 17.92
C ALA A 463 -58.08 12.38 17.59
N THR A 464 -59.06 12.31 16.69
CA THR A 464 -59.64 11.03 16.21
C THR A 464 -58.60 10.19 15.49
N ASP A 465 -57.75 10.83 14.69
CA ASP A 465 -56.80 10.15 13.80
C ASP A 465 -55.59 9.61 14.58
N VAL A 466 -55.28 10.22 15.73
CA VAL A 466 -54.14 9.84 16.58
C VAL A 466 -54.53 9.08 17.85
N MET A 467 -55.80 8.71 18.02
CA MET A 467 -56.26 8.07 19.26
C MET A 467 -55.53 6.74 19.55
N ASP A 468 -55.28 5.94 18.51
CA ASP A 468 -54.48 4.70 18.64
C ASP A 468 -53.05 4.98 19.14
N ALA A 469 -52.43 6.09 18.71
CA ALA A 469 -51.14 6.54 19.24
C ALA A 469 -51.24 6.94 20.72
N CYS A 470 -52.32 7.63 21.11
CA CYS A 470 -52.57 7.98 22.52
C CYS A 470 -52.73 6.74 23.42
N GLU A 471 -53.41 5.71 22.93
CA GLU A 471 -53.58 4.45 23.65
C GLU A 471 -52.25 3.72 23.80
N LYS A 472 -51.46 3.59 22.71
CA LYS A 472 -50.12 3.00 22.73
C LYS A 472 -49.15 3.74 23.64
N ALA A 473 -49.23 5.07 23.68
CA ALA A 473 -48.41 5.88 24.57
C ALA A 473 -48.62 5.52 26.05
N VAL A 474 -49.89 5.41 26.46
CA VAL A 474 -50.24 5.03 27.84
C VAL A 474 -49.89 3.56 28.11
N ALA A 475 -50.19 2.66 27.16
CA ALA A 475 -49.97 1.22 27.30
C ALA A 475 -48.47 0.85 27.40
N PHE A 476 -47.59 1.57 26.69
CA PHE A 476 -46.15 1.29 26.67
C PHE A 476 -45.34 2.13 27.66
N SER A 477 -46.01 2.95 28.48
CA SER A 477 -45.34 3.84 29.42
C SER A 477 -44.78 3.10 30.63
N PRO A 478 -43.50 3.29 30.97
CA PRO A 478 -43.04 3.04 32.34
C PRO A 478 -43.57 4.12 33.30
N THR A 479 -43.67 3.81 34.59
CA THR A 479 -43.79 4.82 35.65
C THR A 479 -42.44 5.55 35.77
N PRO A 480 -42.38 6.90 35.95
CA PRO A 480 -43.44 7.86 36.31
C PRO A 480 -43.99 8.73 35.15
N GLU A 481 -43.56 8.54 33.90
CA GLU A 481 -44.05 9.35 32.74
C GLU A 481 -45.52 9.10 32.38
N PHE A 482 -46.09 8.01 32.92
CA PHE A 482 -47.45 7.52 32.70
C PHE A 482 -48.52 8.63 32.78
N ALA A 483 -48.42 9.52 33.77
CA ALA A 483 -49.43 10.53 34.00
C ALA A 483 -49.42 11.67 32.96
N ASN A 484 -48.27 11.98 32.36
CA ASN A 484 -48.21 12.95 31.25
C ASN A 484 -48.87 12.40 29.98
N TYR A 485 -48.71 11.10 29.74
CA TYR A 485 -49.32 10.43 28.59
C TYR A 485 -50.84 10.26 28.79
N GLN A 486 -51.29 9.98 30.02
CA GLN A 486 -52.71 10.04 30.38
C GLN A 486 -53.27 11.45 30.16
N ASN A 487 -52.59 12.50 30.59
CA ASN A 487 -53.05 13.87 30.32
C ASN A 487 -53.22 14.14 28.81
N SER A 488 -52.23 13.73 28.00
CA SER A 488 -52.27 13.89 26.54
C SER A 488 -53.44 13.14 25.92
N ARG A 489 -53.67 11.87 26.32
CA ARG A 489 -54.84 11.08 25.89
C ARG A 489 -56.17 11.68 26.40
N GLY A 490 -56.21 12.23 27.61
CA GLY A 490 -57.39 12.89 28.16
C GLY A 490 -57.80 14.13 27.36
N ILE A 491 -56.82 14.93 26.93
CA ILE A 491 -57.03 16.05 26.00
C ILE A 491 -57.52 15.54 24.65
N ALA A 492 -56.90 14.49 24.10
CA ALA A 492 -57.33 13.87 22.85
C ALA A 492 -58.79 13.41 22.91
N ARG A 493 -59.17 12.70 23.98
CA ARG A 493 -60.54 12.22 24.22
C ARG A 493 -61.54 13.35 24.36
N ALA A 494 -61.17 14.44 25.04
CA ALA A 494 -62.01 15.62 25.15
C ALA A 494 -62.34 16.19 23.76
N ILE A 495 -61.33 16.33 22.90
CA ILE A 495 -61.47 16.85 21.53
C ILE A 495 -62.26 15.88 20.65
N ALA A 496 -62.05 14.57 20.81
CA ALA A 496 -62.78 13.51 20.10
C ALA A 496 -64.22 13.29 20.61
N GLY A 497 -64.64 13.99 21.67
CA GLY A 497 -66.00 13.89 22.23
C GLY A 497 -66.21 12.82 23.30
N ASP A 498 -65.19 12.04 23.67
CA ASP A 498 -65.22 11.10 24.79
C ASP A 498 -65.02 11.83 26.13
N ARG A 499 -66.09 12.49 26.59
CA ARG A 499 -66.08 13.26 27.84
C ARG A 499 -65.80 12.39 29.08
N PRO A 500 -66.44 11.22 29.29
CA PRO A 500 -66.18 10.40 30.46
C PRO A 500 -64.73 9.91 30.52
N GLY A 501 -64.19 9.45 29.39
CA GLY A 501 -62.80 9.01 29.31
C GLY A 501 -61.80 10.15 29.48
N ALA A 502 -62.11 11.35 28.98
CA ALA A 502 -61.29 12.54 29.17
C ALA A 502 -61.21 12.95 30.66
N ILE A 503 -62.34 13.02 31.36
CA ILE A 503 -62.38 13.35 32.79
C ILE A 503 -61.54 12.36 33.59
N THR A 504 -61.67 11.06 33.30
CA THR A 504 -60.92 10.00 33.99
C THR A 504 -59.41 10.18 33.83
N ASP A 505 -58.94 10.36 32.60
CA ASP A 505 -57.51 10.53 32.31
C ASP A 505 -56.93 11.82 32.90
N LEU A 506 -57.66 12.94 32.78
CA LEU A 506 -57.24 14.23 33.32
C LEU A 506 -57.17 14.20 34.85
N GLN A 507 -58.15 13.58 35.52
CA GLN A 507 -58.14 13.40 36.98
C GLN A 507 -56.99 12.53 37.46
N ALA A 508 -56.70 11.42 36.75
CA ALA A 508 -55.58 10.56 37.08
C ALA A 508 -54.24 11.30 36.97
N SER A 509 -54.10 12.20 35.98
CA SER A 509 -52.88 12.98 35.79
C SER A 509 -52.70 14.16 36.76
N LEU A 510 -53.76 14.63 37.42
CA LEU A 510 -53.68 15.78 38.34
C LEU A 510 -52.86 15.49 39.59
N SER A 511 -52.84 14.24 40.05
CA SER A 511 -52.13 13.82 41.27
C SER A 511 -50.61 13.76 41.08
N SER A 512 -50.12 13.82 39.84
CA SER A 512 -48.70 13.63 39.51
C SER A 512 -47.96 14.90 39.11
N THR A 513 -48.63 16.04 38.94
CA THR A 513 -48.01 17.29 38.49
C THR A 513 -47.99 18.31 39.63
N ASP A 514 -46.83 18.85 39.97
CA ASP A 514 -46.72 19.97 40.93
C ASP A 514 -46.80 21.35 40.28
N ASN A 515 -46.89 21.41 38.95
CA ASN A 515 -47.04 22.68 38.25
C ASN A 515 -48.45 23.27 38.47
N PRO A 516 -48.57 24.45 39.11
CA PRO A 516 -49.86 25.05 39.47
C PRO A 516 -50.65 25.52 38.24
N GLN A 517 -49.98 25.96 37.17
CA GLN A 517 -50.65 26.38 35.94
C GLN A 517 -51.28 25.20 35.21
N ARG A 518 -50.55 24.07 35.09
CA ARG A 518 -51.08 22.83 34.50
C ARG A 518 -52.23 22.28 35.34
N LYS A 519 -52.11 22.27 36.67
CA LYS A 519 -53.20 21.88 37.58
C LYS A 519 -54.46 22.73 37.36
N ALA A 520 -54.32 24.06 37.34
CA ALA A 520 -55.44 24.97 37.12
C ALA A 520 -56.10 24.77 35.74
N GLN A 521 -55.28 24.57 34.70
CA GLN A 521 -55.77 24.32 33.33
C GLN A 521 -56.54 23.01 33.23
N GLN A 522 -56.00 21.91 33.76
CA GLN A 522 -56.66 20.60 33.78
C GLN A 522 -57.97 20.65 34.59
N GLN A 523 -57.99 21.32 35.74
CA GLN A 523 -59.19 21.51 36.55
C GLN A 523 -60.28 22.31 35.80
N ARG A 524 -59.88 23.36 35.08
CA ARG A 524 -60.79 24.12 34.22
C ARG A 524 -61.39 23.25 33.12
N TRP A 525 -60.58 22.44 32.45
CA TRP A 525 -61.05 21.51 31.40
C TRP A 525 -62.00 20.46 31.96
N ILE A 526 -61.69 19.85 33.11
CA ILE A 526 -62.60 18.91 33.79
C ILE A 526 -63.94 19.59 34.14
N SER A 527 -63.92 20.85 34.60
CA SER A 527 -65.14 21.61 34.91
C SER A 527 -66.02 21.84 33.67
N ILE A 528 -65.42 22.20 32.54
CA ILE A 528 -66.10 22.38 31.25
C ILE A 528 -66.73 21.05 30.80
N LEU A 529 -65.94 19.97 30.81
CA LEU A 529 -66.40 18.64 30.39
C LEU A 529 -67.57 18.13 31.26
N ARG A 530 -67.57 18.40 32.57
CA ARG A 530 -68.66 18.03 33.49
C ARG A 530 -69.96 18.78 33.23
N LYS A 531 -69.89 20.00 32.68
CA LYS A 531 -71.08 20.78 32.29
C LYS A 531 -71.67 20.33 30.94
N GLY A 532 -71.01 19.38 30.26
CA GLY A 532 -71.43 18.89 28.95
C GLY A 532 -70.87 19.71 27.79
N ASP A 533 -69.97 20.67 28.05
CA ASP A 533 -69.32 21.48 27.03
C ASP A 533 -67.98 20.85 26.59
N LEU A 534 -67.42 21.33 25.47
CA LEU A 534 -66.08 20.97 25.00
C LEU A 534 -65.11 22.16 25.17
N PRO A 535 -63.81 21.91 25.41
CA PRO A 535 -62.79 22.96 25.41
C PRO A 535 -62.81 23.74 24.10
N THR A 536 -62.66 25.06 24.18
CA THR A 536 -62.68 25.94 23.00
C THR A 536 -61.35 25.87 22.25
N ASN A 537 -61.33 26.31 20.99
CA ASN A 537 -60.09 26.45 20.22
C ASN A 537 -59.09 27.39 20.93
N ILE A 538 -59.57 28.41 21.65
CA ILE A 538 -58.72 29.29 22.48
C ILE A 538 -58.02 28.49 23.59
N ASP A 539 -58.73 27.57 24.24
CA ASP A 539 -58.17 26.73 25.30
C ASP A 539 -57.09 25.77 24.75
N ILE A 540 -57.23 25.33 23.48
CA ILE A 540 -56.23 24.50 22.77
C ILE A 540 -55.03 25.35 22.34
N GLN A 541 -55.24 26.56 21.81
CA GLN A 541 -54.16 27.48 21.43
C GLN A 541 -53.28 27.90 22.61
N GLN A 542 -53.85 28.01 23.82
CA GLN A 542 -53.07 28.24 25.03
C GLN A 542 -52.06 27.11 25.32
N LEU A 543 -52.38 25.86 24.95
CA LEU A 543 -51.45 24.73 25.09
C LEU A 543 -50.31 24.78 24.07
N LEU A 544 -50.57 25.28 22.85
CA LEU A 544 -49.55 25.46 21.81
C LEU A 544 -48.54 26.57 22.19
N ASN A 545 -49.01 27.62 22.86
CA ASN A 545 -48.21 28.82 23.18
C ASN A 545 -47.41 28.71 24.48
N ASN A 546 -47.75 27.76 25.36
CA ASN A 546 -46.99 27.47 26.58
C ASN A 546 -45.85 26.48 26.25
N LYS A 547 -44.70 27.02 25.80
CA LYS A 547 -43.46 26.25 25.61
C LYS A 547 -42.82 25.84 26.94
#